data_AF-A0A1M7REM7-F1
#
_entry.id   AF-A0A1M7REM7-F1
#
_cell.length_a   1.000
_cell.length_b   1.000
_cell.length_c   1.000
_cell.angle_alpha   90.00
_cell.angle_beta   90.00
_cell.angle_gamma   90.00
#
_symmetry.space_group_name_H-M   'P 1'
#
loop_
_entity.id
_entity.type
_entity.pdbx_description
1 polymer ?
#
loop_
_entity_poly.entity_id
_entity_poly.type
_entity_poly.pdbx_seq_one_letter_code
_entity_poly.pdbx_strand_id
1 'polypeptide(L)'
;MKTVNLAPADLPKESGRFDLPIALGILAASKQIPSRRLHQYEFAGELSLSGELRPIRGALAMSLATRRDGGCLAFILPLANADEAALVSSAAIYPAESLLQVCRHFAGKSVENMLSRHEAAPLAAAPIYPDFADVKGQLLVKRALEVAAAGNHSVLLVGPPGSGKTMLASRFAGLLPEMSDEEALEAAAVQSLTGAFRIEHWKQRPFRAPHHTSSGAALVGGGCEK
;
A
#
# COMPACT_ATOMS: atom_id res chain seq x y z
N MET A 1 29.57 23.27 3.59
CA MET A 1 28.84 22.60 2.50
C MET A 1 28.07 21.44 3.11
N LYS A 2 26.74 21.37 2.96
CA LYS A 2 25.95 20.19 3.39
C LYS A 2 25.58 19.43 2.14
N THR A 3 26.14 18.23 1.99
CA THR A 3 25.89 17.37 0.84
C THR A 3 24.88 16.33 1.26
N VAL A 4 23.79 16.21 0.50
CA VAL A 4 22.81 15.13 0.64
C VAL A 4 23.12 14.13 -0.47
N ASN A 5 23.38 12.87 -0.10
CA ASN A 5 23.61 11.81 -1.06
C ASN A 5 22.44 10.82 -1.02
N LEU A 6 21.81 10.62 -2.16
CA LEU A 6 20.77 9.60 -2.36
C LEU A 6 21.39 8.49 -3.21
N ALA A 7 22.02 7.51 -2.55
CA ALA A 7 22.58 6.33 -3.19
C ALA A 7 21.59 5.15 -3.13
N PRO A 8 21.57 4.24 -4.12
CA PRO A 8 22.35 4.21 -5.37
C PRO A 8 21.80 5.16 -6.44
N ALA A 9 22.66 5.67 -7.34
CA ALA A 9 22.29 6.59 -8.42
C ALA A 9 21.27 5.99 -9.42
N ASP A 10 21.30 4.67 -9.57
CA ASP A 10 20.67 3.91 -10.66
C ASP A 10 19.18 3.63 -10.48
N LEU A 11 18.63 3.92 -9.30
CA LEU A 11 17.19 3.81 -9.04
C LEU A 11 16.50 5.17 -9.26
N PRO A 12 15.38 5.23 -10.01
CA PRO A 12 14.63 6.46 -10.18
C PRO A 12 14.13 6.97 -8.83
N LYS A 13 14.54 8.20 -8.47
CA LYS A 13 14.16 8.89 -7.22
C LYS A 13 13.04 9.89 -7.42
N GLU A 14 12.21 9.66 -8.43
CA GLU A 14 11.09 10.53 -8.76
C GLU A 14 9.93 10.29 -7.79
N SER A 15 10.04 10.83 -6.57
CA SER A 15 8.93 10.90 -5.63
C SER A 15 9.24 11.92 -4.53
N GLY A 16 8.27 12.81 -4.23
CA GLY A 16 8.34 13.75 -3.11
C GLY A 16 8.51 13.07 -1.74
N ARG A 17 8.34 11.74 -1.64
CA ARG A 17 8.52 10.98 -0.38
C ARG A 17 9.89 11.15 0.28
N PHE A 18 10.90 11.62 -0.44
CA PHE A 18 12.24 11.86 0.11
C PHE A 18 12.41 13.24 0.75
N ASP A 19 11.44 14.15 0.62
CA ASP A 19 11.59 15.52 1.13
C ASP A 19 11.77 15.55 2.65
N LEU A 20 10.95 14.78 3.39
CA LEU A 20 11.06 14.66 4.84
C LEU A 20 12.44 14.12 5.30
N PRO A 21 12.92 12.94 4.86
CA PRO A 21 14.24 12.46 5.26
C PRO A 21 15.38 13.40 4.86
N ILE A 22 15.28 14.06 3.70
CA ILE A 22 16.27 15.05 3.25
C ILE A 22 16.29 16.25 4.21
N ALA A 23 15.12 16.82 4.54
CA ALA A 23 15.01 17.94 5.46
C ALA A 23 15.57 17.59 6.85
N LEU A 24 15.23 16.41 7.38
CA LEU A 24 15.75 15.94 8.67
C LEU A 24 17.27 15.74 8.63
N GLY A 25 17.82 15.20 7.53
CA GLY A 25 19.26 15.06 7.34
C GLY A 25 19.99 16.40 7.36
N ILE A 26 19.43 17.42 6.69
CA ILE A 26 19.96 18.78 6.70
C ILE A 26 19.90 19.38 8.10
N LEU A 27 18.76 19.27 8.80
CA LEU A 27 18.58 19.79 10.16
C LEU A 27 19.54 19.14 11.16
N ALA A 28 19.70 17.81 11.08
CA ALA A 28 20.63 17.04 11.89
C ALA A 28 22.09 17.45 11.64
N ALA A 29 22.50 17.57 10.37
CA ALA A 29 23.84 18.06 10.00
C ALA A 29 24.09 19.50 10.46
N SER A 30 23.03 20.31 10.59
CA SER A 30 23.07 21.67 11.13
C SER A 30 23.08 21.73 12.65
N LYS A 31 22.94 20.59 13.34
CA LYS A 31 22.71 20.48 14.79
C LYS A 31 21.45 21.23 15.27
N GLN A 32 20.46 21.44 14.41
CA GLN A 32 19.17 22.04 14.77
C GLN A 32 18.25 21.03 15.48
N ILE A 33 18.45 19.74 15.23
CA ILE A 33 17.77 18.65 15.94
C ILE A 33 18.80 17.63 16.45
N PRO A 34 18.50 16.91 17.55
CA PRO A 34 19.32 15.80 18.02
C PRO A 34 19.32 14.63 17.03
N SER A 35 20.50 14.23 16.56
CA SER A 35 20.64 13.14 15.58
C SER A 35 20.70 11.74 16.21
N ARG A 36 20.95 11.65 17.52
CA ARG A 36 21.25 10.38 18.21
C ARG A 36 20.16 9.32 18.05
N ARG A 37 18.89 9.71 17.89
CA ARG A 37 17.75 8.79 17.77
C ARG A 37 17.28 8.56 16.34
N LEU A 38 17.74 9.33 15.36
CA LEU A 38 17.22 9.25 13.98
C LEU A 38 17.42 7.87 13.36
N HIS A 39 18.50 7.16 13.71
CA HIS A 39 18.78 5.80 13.23
C HIS A 39 17.78 4.74 13.71
N GLN A 40 16.88 5.07 14.65
CA GLN A 40 15.83 4.20 15.17
C GLN A 40 14.54 4.32 14.36
N TYR A 41 14.53 5.20 13.36
CA TYR A 41 13.35 5.54 12.57
C TYR A 41 13.62 5.44 11.08
N GLU A 42 12.57 5.07 10.35
CA GLU A 42 12.46 5.32 8.93
C GLU A 42 11.55 6.53 8.69
N PHE A 43 11.76 7.22 7.58
CA PHE A 43 11.04 8.44 7.25
C PHE A 43 10.62 8.43 5.79
N ALA A 44 9.37 8.79 5.54
CA ALA A 44 8.88 9.06 4.20
C ALA A 44 7.84 10.17 4.28
N GLY A 45 7.84 11.10 3.33
CA GLY A 45 6.89 12.20 3.32
C GLY A 45 7.27 13.28 2.32
N GLU A 46 6.28 13.83 1.63
CA GLU A 46 6.43 15.03 0.81
C GLU A 46 6.24 16.27 1.68
N LEU A 47 7.05 17.31 1.46
CA LEU A 47 6.96 18.56 2.20
C LEU A 47 6.41 19.68 1.31
N SER A 48 5.41 20.39 1.82
CA SER A 48 5.00 21.66 1.22
C SER A 48 5.99 22.78 1.58
N LEU A 49 5.87 23.92 0.90
CA LEU A 49 6.64 25.13 1.22
C LEU A 49 6.36 25.68 2.63
N SER A 50 5.18 25.39 3.20
CA SER A 50 4.81 25.74 4.57
C SER A 50 5.34 24.73 5.61
N GLY A 51 5.97 23.63 5.17
CA GLY A 51 6.45 22.57 6.04
C GLY A 51 5.39 21.57 6.48
N GLU A 52 4.22 21.56 5.85
CA GLU A 52 3.19 20.54 6.02
C GLU A 52 3.58 19.25 5.31
N LEU A 53 3.24 18.11 5.90
CA LEU A 53 3.44 16.79 5.32
C LEU A 53 2.28 16.42 4.42
N ARG A 54 2.60 16.16 3.15
CA ARG A 54 1.65 15.72 2.14
C ARG A 54 1.65 14.20 1.99
N PRO A 55 0.49 13.61 1.65
CA PRO A 55 0.38 12.16 1.49
C PRO A 55 1.31 11.65 0.39
N ILE A 56 1.89 10.48 0.64
CA ILE A 56 2.76 9.78 -0.29
C ILE A 56 2.09 8.52 -0.82
N ARG A 57 2.58 8.01 -1.96
CA ARG A 57 2.18 6.71 -2.49
C ARG A 57 3.09 5.61 -1.95
N GLY A 58 2.56 4.41 -1.76
CA GLY A 58 3.35 3.26 -1.34
C GLY A 58 3.59 3.16 0.17
N ALA A 59 2.82 3.84 1.03
CA ALA A 59 3.06 3.85 2.47
C ALA A 59 2.98 2.45 3.10
N LEU A 60 1.99 1.63 2.72
CA LEU A 60 1.88 0.24 3.15
C LEU A 60 3.03 -0.60 2.61
N ALA A 61 3.38 -0.43 1.33
CA ALA A 61 4.48 -1.18 0.73
C ALA A 61 5.83 -0.88 1.42
N MET A 62 6.07 0.39 1.77
CA MET A 62 7.23 0.81 2.55
C MET A 62 7.21 0.17 3.93
N SER A 63 6.10 0.29 4.67
CA SER A 63 5.97 -0.32 6.00
C SER A 63 6.16 -1.84 5.98
N LEU A 64 5.70 -2.52 4.93
CA LEU A 64 5.87 -3.97 4.75
C LEU A 64 7.34 -4.31 4.49
N ALA A 65 8.04 -3.53 3.66
CA ALA A 65 9.46 -3.70 3.37
C ALA A 65 10.32 -3.50 4.63
N THR A 66 10.09 -2.40 5.36
CA THR A 66 10.74 -2.12 6.66
C THR A 66 10.63 -3.31 7.61
N ARG A 67 9.44 -3.94 7.64
CA ARG A 67 9.19 -5.08 8.51
C ARG A 67 9.86 -6.36 8.02
N ARG A 68 9.83 -6.64 6.71
CA ARG A 68 10.40 -7.84 6.08
C ARG A 68 11.93 -7.88 6.21
N ASP A 69 12.60 -6.74 6.12
CA ASP A 69 14.07 -6.64 6.26
C ASP A 69 14.57 -6.84 7.71
N GLY A 70 13.69 -7.25 8.63
CA GLY A 70 14.02 -7.48 10.04
C GLY A 70 14.18 -6.20 10.85
N GLY A 71 13.86 -5.04 10.25
CA GLY A 71 13.87 -3.75 10.92
C GLY A 71 12.80 -3.66 11.99
N CYS A 72 13.19 -3.32 13.22
CA CYS A 72 12.30 -2.85 14.28
C CYS A 72 12.22 -1.32 14.30
N LEU A 73 12.51 -0.66 13.17
CA LEU A 73 12.53 0.79 13.08
C LEU A 73 11.10 1.33 13.13
N ALA A 74 10.95 2.44 13.86
CA ALA A 74 9.70 3.17 13.91
C ALA A 74 9.52 4.00 12.62
N PHE A 75 8.37 3.94 11.98
CA PHE A 75 8.14 4.61 10.71
C PHE A 75 7.39 5.92 10.91
N ILE A 76 8.03 7.05 10.59
CA ILE A 76 7.43 8.39 10.62
C ILE A 76 6.99 8.78 9.20
N LEU A 77 5.71 9.10 9.06
CA LEU A 77 5.07 9.36 7.77
C LEU A 77 3.88 10.35 7.90
N PRO A 78 3.32 10.88 6.80
CA PRO A 78 2.21 11.84 6.85
C PRO A 78 0.98 11.24 7.52
N LEU A 79 0.25 12.01 8.33
CA LEU A 79 -0.97 11.54 9.01
C LEU A 79 -1.97 10.85 8.06
N ALA A 80 -2.15 11.40 6.85
CA ALA A 80 -3.06 10.85 5.85
C ALA A 80 -2.71 9.42 5.36
N ASN A 81 -1.49 8.93 5.63
CA ASN A 81 -1.06 7.59 5.26
C ASN A 81 -1.03 6.61 6.46
N ALA A 82 -1.37 7.08 7.67
CA ALA A 82 -1.19 6.34 8.91
C ALA A 82 -2.00 5.04 8.95
N ASP A 83 -3.28 5.09 8.58
CA ASP A 83 -4.18 3.93 8.61
C ASP A 83 -3.70 2.83 7.67
N GLU A 84 -3.31 3.19 6.45
CA GLU A 84 -2.79 2.25 5.47
C GLU A 84 -1.47 1.61 5.93
N ALA A 85 -0.52 2.39 6.46
CA ALA A 85 0.75 1.84 6.94
C ALA A 85 0.57 0.93 8.17
N ALA A 86 -0.40 1.25 9.03
CA ALA A 86 -0.68 0.49 10.25
C ALA A 86 -1.37 -0.87 10.00
N LEU A 87 -1.76 -1.18 8.76
CA LEU A 87 -2.24 -2.52 8.37
C LEU A 87 -1.13 -3.58 8.46
N VAL A 88 0.13 -3.16 8.39
CA VAL A 88 1.27 -4.06 8.62
C VAL A 88 1.33 -4.38 10.11
N SER A 89 0.93 -5.59 10.46
CA SER A 89 0.96 -6.09 11.84
C SER A 89 2.32 -5.85 12.49
N SER A 90 2.32 -5.36 13.73
CA SER A 90 3.51 -5.02 14.53
C SER A 90 4.36 -3.84 14.05
N ALA A 91 4.02 -3.17 12.94
CA ALA A 91 4.71 -1.95 12.54
C ALA A 91 4.51 -0.84 13.58
N ALA A 92 5.57 -0.08 13.86
CA ALA A 92 5.53 1.03 14.80
C ALA A 92 5.36 2.34 14.01
N ILE A 93 4.11 2.72 13.73
CA ILE A 93 3.77 3.88 12.90
C ILE A 93 3.62 5.13 13.77
N TYR A 94 4.26 6.23 13.37
CA TYR A 94 4.22 7.53 14.05
C TYR A 94 3.85 8.63 13.06
N PRO A 95 2.57 8.96 12.92
CA PRO A 95 2.13 9.95 11.96
C PRO A 95 2.51 11.37 12.37
N ALA A 96 2.77 12.22 11.39
CA ALA A 96 2.98 13.65 11.59
C ALA A 96 2.25 14.46 10.50
N GLU A 97 1.81 15.66 10.86
CA GLU A 97 1.17 16.62 9.94
C GLU A 97 2.17 17.66 9.40
N SER A 98 3.31 17.85 10.07
CA SER A 98 4.30 18.85 9.67
C SER A 98 5.73 18.47 10.08
N LEU A 99 6.71 19.04 9.37
CA LEU A 99 8.12 18.94 9.72
C LEU A 99 8.39 19.44 11.15
N LEU A 100 7.65 20.46 11.59
CA LEU A 100 7.80 21.01 12.94
C LEU A 100 7.40 20.01 14.02
N GLN A 101 6.32 19.24 13.83
CA GLN A 101 5.94 18.17 14.75
C GLN A 101 7.03 17.10 14.85
N VAL A 102 7.62 16.69 13.72
CA VAL A 102 8.74 15.74 13.71
C VAL A 102 9.97 16.32 14.43
N CYS A 103 10.30 17.59 14.21
CA CYS A 103 11.41 18.24 14.92
C CYS A 103 11.17 18.29 16.44
N ARG A 104 9.95 18.61 16.87
CA ARG A 104 9.56 18.63 18.29
C ARG A 104 9.70 17.25 18.93
N HIS A 105 9.37 16.17 18.20
CA HIS A 105 9.55 14.81 18.67
C HIS A 105 11.00 14.49 19.03
N PHE A 106 11.97 14.95 18.23
CA PHE A 106 13.39 14.73 18.50
C PHE A 106 14.02 15.74 19.47
N ALA A 107 13.53 16.98 19.50
CA ALA A 107 14.05 18.03 20.37
C ALA A 107 13.45 18.00 21.80
N GLY A 108 12.23 17.47 21.95
CA GLY A 108 11.46 17.50 23.18
C GLY A 108 11.93 16.51 24.23
N LYS A 109 11.89 16.94 25.50
CA LYS A 109 12.04 16.06 26.68
C LYS A 109 10.70 15.69 27.32
N SER A 110 9.62 16.41 26.98
CA SER A 110 8.25 16.15 27.46
C SER A 110 7.53 15.18 26.55
N VAL A 111 6.73 14.29 27.13
CA VAL A 111 5.88 13.31 26.43
C VAL A 111 4.89 14.00 25.49
N GLU A 112 4.42 15.19 25.85
CA GLU A 112 3.47 15.99 25.06
C GLU A 112 4.01 16.41 23.68
N ASN A 113 5.33 16.46 23.54
CA ASN A 113 5.98 16.83 22.28
C ASN A 113 6.34 15.61 21.42
N MET A 114 6.07 14.39 21.89
CA MET A 114 6.37 13.17 21.16
C MET A 114 5.19 12.75 20.30
N LEU A 115 5.47 12.33 19.07
CA LEU A 115 4.49 11.64 18.24
C LEU A 115 3.99 10.38 18.97
N SER A 116 2.69 10.16 18.89
CA SER A 116 2.06 8.96 19.44
C SER A 116 2.08 7.85 18.40
N ARG A 117 2.17 6.60 18.87
CA ARG A 117 2.03 5.44 17.99
C ARG A 117 0.59 5.40 17.46
N HIS A 118 0.44 5.25 16.16
CA HIS A 118 -0.86 5.07 15.52
C HIS A 118 -1.29 3.60 15.60
N GLU A 119 -2.56 3.40 15.92
CA GLU A 119 -3.24 2.12 15.81
C GLU A 119 -4.24 2.23 14.66
N ALA A 120 -4.21 1.26 13.75
CA ALA A 120 -5.13 1.25 12.62
C ALA A 120 -6.58 1.23 13.12
N ALA A 121 -7.44 2.02 12.48
CA ALA A 121 -8.86 1.94 12.73
C ALA A 121 -9.39 0.50 12.49
N PRO A 122 -10.42 0.06 13.23
CA PRO A 122 -11.06 -1.22 12.97
C PRO A 122 -11.52 -1.30 11.52
N LEU A 123 -11.11 -2.36 10.84
CA LEU A 123 -11.45 -2.59 9.45
C LEU A 123 -12.95 -2.85 9.29
N ALA A 124 -13.51 -2.34 8.18
CA ALA A 124 -14.92 -2.51 7.85
C ALA A 124 -15.28 -3.98 7.55
N ALA A 125 -16.59 -4.25 7.48
CA ALA A 125 -17.18 -5.57 7.31
C ALA A 125 -16.63 -6.36 6.10
N ALA A 126 -16.84 -7.68 6.13
CA ALA A 126 -16.41 -8.60 5.10
C ALA A 126 -16.73 -8.11 3.67
N PRO A 127 -15.80 -8.28 2.71
CA PRO A 127 -16.00 -7.81 1.35
C PRO A 127 -17.24 -8.44 0.74
N ILE A 128 -18.10 -7.59 0.15
CA ILE A 128 -19.32 -8.03 -0.52
C ILE A 128 -19.01 -8.30 -1.98
N TYR A 129 -19.33 -9.50 -2.44
CA TYR A 129 -19.20 -9.90 -3.84
C TYR A 129 -20.59 -10.09 -4.47
N PRO A 130 -20.71 -9.95 -5.80
CA PRO A 130 -21.93 -10.34 -6.50
C PRO A 130 -22.21 -11.83 -6.29
N ASP A 131 -23.48 -12.20 -6.08
CA ASP A 131 -23.87 -13.56 -5.72
C ASP A 131 -23.77 -14.51 -6.94
N PHE A 132 -23.17 -15.68 -6.72
CA PHE A 132 -23.07 -16.75 -7.70
C PHE A 132 -24.41 -17.42 -8.00
N ALA A 133 -25.39 -17.30 -7.09
CA ALA A 133 -26.75 -17.78 -7.27
C ALA A 133 -27.48 -17.10 -8.44
N ASP A 134 -27.11 -15.86 -8.78
CA ASP A 134 -27.68 -15.09 -9.90
C ASP A 134 -27.41 -15.73 -11.27
N VAL A 135 -26.37 -16.55 -11.39
CA VAL A 135 -26.01 -17.21 -12.64
C VAL A 135 -27.05 -18.29 -12.93
N LYS A 136 -27.89 -18.10 -13.94
CA LYS A 136 -28.90 -19.09 -14.32
C LYS A 136 -28.31 -20.14 -15.28
N GLY A 137 -28.49 -21.41 -14.96
CA GLY A 137 -27.97 -22.52 -15.77
C GLY A 137 -26.45 -22.71 -15.68
N GLN A 138 -25.84 -23.21 -16.76
CA GLN A 138 -24.39 -23.47 -16.90
C GLN A 138 -23.78 -24.35 -15.79
N LEU A 139 -24.45 -25.45 -15.42
CA LEU A 139 -24.03 -26.36 -14.34
C LEU A 139 -22.56 -26.82 -14.46
N LEU A 140 -22.12 -27.15 -15.67
CA LEU A 140 -20.75 -27.61 -15.90
C LEU A 140 -19.71 -26.52 -15.59
N VAL A 141 -19.98 -25.28 -15.99
CA VAL A 141 -19.09 -24.13 -15.73
C VAL A 141 -19.11 -23.77 -14.25
N LYS A 142 -20.29 -23.78 -13.62
CA LYS A 142 -20.43 -23.57 -12.17
C LYS A 142 -19.57 -24.55 -11.40
N ARG A 143 -19.70 -25.85 -11.71
CA ARG A 143 -18.90 -26.88 -11.05
C ARG A 143 -17.41 -26.72 -11.29
N ALA A 144 -17.01 -26.36 -12.51
CA ALA A 144 -15.60 -26.11 -12.82
C ALA A 144 -15.04 -24.92 -12.02
N LEU A 145 -15.82 -23.84 -11.86
CA LEU A 145 -15.43 -22.68 -11.05
C LEU A 145 -15.37 -23.03 -9.55
N GLU A 146 -16.31 -23.81 -9.02
CA GLU A 146 -16.24 -24.29 -7.63
C GLU A 146 -14.97 -25.11 -7.37
N VAL A 147 -14.66 -26.07 -8.26
CA VAL A 147 -13.45 -26.89 -8.16
C VAL A 147 -12.20 -26.02 -8.27
N ALA A 148 -12.18 -25.06 -9.19
CA ALA A 148 -11.06 -24.15 -9.34
C ALA A 148 -10.87 -23.24 -8.12
N ALA A 149 -11.95 -22.73 -7.53
CA ALA A 149 -11.89 -21.91 -6.32
C ALA A 149 -11.38 -22.71 -5.12
N ALA A 150 -11.88 -23.93 -4.93
CA ALA A 150 -11.44 -24.81 -3.85
C ALA A 150 -9.98 -25.28 -4.02
N GLY A 151 -9.55 -25.52 -5.25
CA GLY A 151 -8.19 -25.95 -5.59
C GLY A 151 -7.19 -24.82 -5.82
N ASN A 152 -7.62 -23.56 -5.70
CA ASN A 152 -6.82 -22.36 -6.01
C ASN A 152 -6.20 -22.40 -7.43
N HIS A 153 -6.98 -22.88 -8.41
CA HIS A 153 -6.57 -23.02 -9.80
C HIS A 153 -6.90 -21.78 -10.64
N SER A 154 -6.04 -21.48 -11.62
CA SER A 154 -6.32 -20.46 -12.63
C SER A 154 -7.38 -20.92 -13.62
N VAL A 155 -8.27 -20.02 -14.03
CA VAL A 155 -9.36 -20.31 -14.98
C VAL A 155 -9.31 -19.37 -16.16
N LEU A 156 -9.43 -19.93 -17.37
CA LEU A 156 -9.63 -19.19 -18.61
C LEU A 156 -11.03 -19.50 -19.17
N LEU A 157 -11.85 -18.46 -19.37
CA LEU A 157 -13.18 -18.58 -19.95
C LEU A 157 -13.16 -18.23 -21.44
N VAL A 158 -13.44 -19.20 -22.32
CA VAL A 158 -13.46 -19.02 -23.77
C VAL A 158 -14.86 -19.30 -24.31
N GLY A 159 -15.36 -18.44 -25.21
CA GLY A 159 -16.67 -18.63 -25.83
C GLY A 159 -17.20 -17.40 -26.57
N PRO A 160 -18.28 -17.53 -27.35
CA PRO A 160 -18.86 -16.46 -28.16
C PRO A 160 -19.31 -15.27 -27.30
N PRO A 161 -19.42 -14.05 -27.86
CA PRO A 161 -19.94 -12.88 -27.14
C PRO A 161 -21.35 -13.16 -26.58
N GLY A 162 -21.70 -12.56 -25.44
CA GLY A 162 -23.01 -12.76 -24.80
C GLY A 162 -23.18 -14.04 -23.97
N SER A 163 -22.19 -14.95 -23.94
CA SER A 163 -22.24 -16.21 -23.15
C SER A 163 -22.13 -16.04 -21.62
N GLY A 164 -22.09 -14.81 -21.10
CA GLY A 164 -22.00 -14.55 -19.66
C GLY A 164 -20.61 -14.67 -19.04
N LYS A 165 -19.52 -14.74 -19.83
CA LYS A 165 -18.13 -14.84 -19.33
C LYS A 165 -17.78 -13.78 -18.28
N THR A 166 -18.10 -12.51 -18.56
CA THR A 166 -17.85 -11.40 -17.62
C THR A 166 -18.67 -11.54 -16.34
N MET A 167 -19.92 -12.02 -16.45
CA MET A 167 -20.80 -12.25 -15.30
C MET A 167 -20.27 -13.37 -14.40
N LEU A 168 -19.73 -14.43 -14.99
CA LEU A 168 -19.07 -15.54 -14.28
C LEU A 168 -17.77 -15.08 -13.62
N ALA A 169 -16.92 -14.35 -14.37
CA ALA A 169 -15.63 -13.88 -13.87
C ALA A 169 -15.75 -12.92 -12.67
N SER A 170 -16.71 -12.00 -12.68
CA SER A 170 -16.89 -11.06 -11.56
C SER A 170 -17.43 -11.73 -10.28
N ARG A 171 -18.16 -12.83 -10.42
CA ARG A 171 -18.69 -13.62 -9.29
C ARG A 171 -17.73 -14.68 -8.79
N PHE A 172 -16.78 -15.11 -9.63
CA PHE A 172 -15.74 -16.07 -9.24
C PHE A 172 -14.92 -15.56 -8.05
N ALA A 173 -14.66 -14.25 -7.97
CA ALA A 173 -13.97 -13.63 -6.83
C ALA A 173 -14.66 -13.90 -5.48
N GLY A 174 -15.99 -14.01 -5.47
CA GLY A 174 -16.77 -14.34 -4.26
C GLY A 174 -16.81 -15.83 -3.91
N LEU A 175 -16.38 -16.72 -4.80
CA LEU A 175 -16.23 -18.15 -4.50
C LEU A 175 -14.85 -18.49 -3.92
N LEU A 176 -13.86 -17.61 -4.12
CA LEU A 176 -12.52 -17.83 -3.61
C LEU A 176 -12.52 -17.83 -2.08
N PRO A 177 -11.64 -18.63 -1.44
CA PRO A 177 -11.42 -18.52 -0.01
C PRO A 177 -11.08 -17.09 0.42
N GLU A 178 -11.38 -16.76 1.68
CA GLU A 178 -10.95 -15.48 2.26
C GLU A 178 -9.44 -15.29 2.11
N MET A 179 -9.01 -14.05 1.92
CA MET A 179 -7.58 -13.73 1.85
C MET A 179 -6.95 -13.88 3.22
N SER A 180 -5.80 -14.57 3.26
CA SER A 180 -4.89 -14.48 4.38
C SER A 180 -4.38 -13.03 4.54
N ASP A 181 -3.89 -12.69 5.73
CA ASP A 181 -3.30 -11.36 5.98
C ASP A 181 -2.09 -11.10 5.05
N GLU A 182 -1.32 -12.15 4.74
CA GLU A 182 -0.18 -12.05 3.84
C GLU A 182 -0.61 -11.76 2.40
N GLU A 183 -1.57 -12.51 1.86
CA GLU A 183 -2.12 -12.23 0.52
C GLU A 183 -2.71 -10.82 0.44
N ALA A 184 -3.40 -10.37 1.50
CA ALA A 184 -4.02 -9.05 1.55
C ALA A 184 -2.96 -7.94 1.57
N LEU A 185 -1.89 -8.10 2.35
CA LEU A 185 -0.76 -7.20 2.38
C LEU A 185 -0.05 -7.10 1.02
N GLU A 186 0.16 -8.23 0.34
CA GLU A 186 0.80 -8.24 -0.97
C GLU A 186 -0.06 -7.55 -2.05
N ALA A 187 -1.35 -7.87 -2.09
CA ALA A 187 -2.29 -7.22 -3.01
C ALA A 187 -2.38 -5.70 -2.73
N ALA A 188 -2.48 -5.32 -1.46
CA ALA A 188 -2.53 -3.93 -1.03
C ALA A 188 -1.23 -3.18 -1.35
N ALA A 189 -0.07 -3.83 -1.21
CA ALA A 189 1.22 -3.21 -1.51
C ALA A 189 1.31 -2.79 -2.98
N VAL A 190 0.85 -3.67 -3.90
CA VAL A 190 0.80 -3.34 -5.34
C VAL A 190 -0.17 -2.17 -5.61
N GLN A 191 -1.34 -2.17 -4.98
CA GLN A 191 -2.30 -1.07 -5.11
C GLN A 191 -1.79 0.24 -4.52
N SER A 192 -1.05 0.18 -3.42
CA SER A 192 -0.45 1.31 -2.72
C SER A 192 0.58 2.02 -3.59
N LEU A 193 1.44 1.24 -4.26
CA LEU A 193 2.45 1.76 -5.19
C LEU A 193 1.81 2.47 -6.39
N THR A 194 0.67 1.99 -6.87
CA THR A 194 -0.08 2.60 -7.98
C THR A 194 -1.00 3.73 -7.53
N GLY A 195 -1.15 3.98 -6.22
CA GLY A 195 -2.08 4.96 -5.67
C GLY A 195 -3.56 4.59 -5.81
N ALA A 196 -3.85 3.30 -6.07
CA ALA A 196 -5.20 2.78 -6.22
C ALA A 196 -5.73 2.10 -4.94
N PHE A 197 -4.89 1.98 -3.91
CA PHE A 197 -5.27 1.37 -2.64
C PHE A 197 -6.34 2.21 -1.93
N ARG A 198 -7.29 1.49 -1.34
CA ARG A 198 -8.42 2.01 -0.59
C ARG A 198 -8.63 1.09 0.58
N ILE A 199 -8.62 1.63 1.80
CA ILE A 199 -8.73 0.83 3.02
C ILE A 199 -10.08 0.10 3.09
N GLU A 200 -11.11 0.65 2.44
CA GLU A 200 -12.44 0.05 2.34
C GLU A 200 -12.45 -1.28 1.55
N HIS A 201 -11.43 -1.51 0.72
CA HIS A 201 -11.25 -2.73 -0.07
C HIS A 201 -10.24 -3.70 0.57
N TRP A 202 -9.93 -3.52 1.86
CA TRP A 202 -9.05 -4.44 2.57
C TRP A 202 -9.58 -5.88 2.52
N LYS A 203 -8.69 -6.84 2.27
CA LYS A 203 -9.01 -8.28 2.05
C LYS A 203 -10.01 -8.57 0.92
N GLN A 204 -10.36 -7.58 0.11
CA GLN A 204 -11.17 -7.80 -1.08
C GLN A 204 -10.30 -8.36 -2.21
N ARG A 205 -10.72 -9.51 -2.78
CA ARG A 205 -10.05 -10.14 -3.92
C ARG A 205 -10.06 -9.14 -5.09
N PRO A 206 -8.90 -8.78 -5.65
CA PRO A 206 -8.83 -7.78 -6.70
C PRO A 206 -9.51 -8.28 -7.96
N PHE A 207 -10.43 -7.49 -8.51
CA PHE A 207 -11.08 -7.76 -9.79
C PHE A 207 -10.83 -6.58 -10.73
N ARG A 208 -10.44 -6.86 -11.98
CA ARG A 208 -10.24 -5.85 -13.01
C ARG A 208 -11.14 -6.15 -14.20
N ALA A 209 -11.90 -5.14 -14.63
CA ALA A 209 -12.70 -5.15 -15.85
C ALA A 209 -12.10 -4.15 -16.83
N PRO A 210 -11.02 -4.52 -17.56
CA PRO A 210 -10.40 -3.63 -18.54
C PRO A 210 -11.41 -3.23 -19.62
N HIS A 211 -11.24 -2.03 -20.16
CA HIS A 211 -12.09 -1.56 -21.25
C HIS A 211 -11.84 -2.40 -22.50
N HIS A 212 -12.84 -2.58 -23.36
CA HIS A 212 -12.72 -3.40 -24.57
C HIS A 212 -11.73 -2.83 -25.61
N THR A 213 -11.28 -1.59 -25.42
CA THR A 213 -10.21 -0.95 -26.21
C THR A 213 -8.82 -1.07 -25.58
N SER A 214 -8.68 -1.73 -24.42
CA SER A 214 -7.39 -1.96 -23.78
C SER A 214 -6.52 -2.87 -24.65
N SER A 215 -5.29 -2.43 -24.93
CA SER A 215 -4.32 -3.23 -25.68
C SER A 215 -3.83 -4.43 -24.86
N GLY A 216 -3.30 -5.46 -25.54
CA GLY A 216 -2.68 -6.60 -24.85
C GLY A 216 -1.59 -6.17 -23.87
N ALA A 217 -0.73 -5.24 -24.28
CA ALA A 217 0.32 -4.67 -23.42
C ALA A 217 -0.24 -3.97 -22.16
N ALA A 218 -1.41 -3.32 -22.25
CA ALA A 218 -2.06 -2.71 -21.09
C ALA A 218 -2.65 -3.76 -20.12
N LEU A 219 -2.96 -4.97 -20.58
CA LEU A 219 -3.51 -6.05 -19.77
C LEU A 219 -2.44 -6.82 -18.98
N VAL A 220 -1.33 -7.16 -19.64
CA VAL A 220 -0.21 -7.87 -18.97
C VAL A 220 0.70 -6.95 -18.15
N GLY A 221 0.52 -5.64 -18.29
CA GLY A 221 1.45 -4.65 -17.74
C GLY A 221 2.67 -4.55 -18.64
N GLY A 222 2.82 -3.42 -19.31
CA GLY A 222 3.94 -3.16 -20.20
C GLY A 222 5.25 -3.01 -19.42
N GLY A 223 5.87 -4.13 -19.08
CA GLY A 223 7.25 -4.22 -18.65
C GLY A 223 8.04 -4.99 -19.69
N CYS A 224 8.34 -4.37 -20.83
CA CYS A 224 9.49 -4.64 -21.70
C CYS A 224 9.49 -3.65 -22.88
N GLU A 225 10.67 -3.07 -23.12
CA GLU A 225 11.05 -2.11 -24.17
C GLU A 225 10.71 -0.62 -23.94
N LYS A 226 11.44 0.01 -23.01
CA LYS A 226 12.50 0.99 -23.34
C LYS A 226 13.36 1.33 -22.13
#